data_AF-A0A954U0T5-F1
#
_entry.id   AF-A0A954U0T5-F1
#
_cell.length_a   1.000
_cell.length_b   1.000
_cell.length_c   1.000
_cell.angle_alpha   90.00
_cell.angle_beta   90.00
_cell.angle_gamma   90.00
#
_symmetry.space_group_name_H-M   'P 1'
#
loop_
_entity.id
_entity.type
_entity.pdbx_description
1 polymer ?
#
loop_
_entity_poly.entity_id
_entity_poly.type
_entity_poly.pdbx_seq_one_letter_code
_entity_poly.pdbx_strand_id
1 'polypeptide(L)'
;MSTPEPSQQHDVAVVCSLCKTRFYVSSQKVGRKVKCPDCHSACLVQAPAPPPKPRPLPSGDEYRLADDGSPQPQPVLVRVSCGTCGTLMYAKQEHVGKRIRCPDCQAISVVPQPQVAAKPFEVPDVSDVQIDAGPPPRIDETRKEVADRLMAEAMQHVQEQERQQPTPPKHPMIESIYSFPFYPSVISTWVVLGIGAAVEFQILDVVLNLIAGGGYAMILVAFVIPVLAVFTGFLFSLAAPKYLDIIEFTSEGYDKPPYWPAHDFGTRARAAILWVNALAMASAPGMIIVSPFKNYGVPVWLGFISTLFLLAPIVLSMLERDSAFVPYSPFVFQGLRRHQRTWLISTLHFVVLGIALAAIGFLAMQVTRQFERPWMTRLIEIFAISIALVIASRVIGRLAYVIAIEDESEADDEDESREDDDAPPTTVGGEIPDSVGWR
;
A
#
# COMPACT_ATOMS: atom_id res chain seq x y z
N MET A 1 -6.31 14.62 -38.10
CA MET A 1 -7.55 14.81 -37.31
C MET A 1 -7.16 14.70 -35.86
N SER A 2 -6.97 15.84 -35.19
CA SER A 2 -6.60 15.92 -33.78
C SER A 2 -7.79 15.51 -32.92
N THR A 3 -7.63 14.43 -32.15
CA THR A 3 -8.60 14.03 -31.12
C THR A 3 -8.67 15.14 -30.08
N PRO A 4 -9.85 15.74 -29.81
CA PRO A 4 -9.96 16.77 -28.79
C PRO A 4 -9.58 16.17 -27.43
N GLU A 5 -8.63 16.81 -26.77
CA GLU A 5 -8.20 16.52 -25.40
C GLU A 5 -9.44 16.49 -24.50
N PRO A 6 -9.65 15.44 -23.68
CA PRO A 6 -10.83 15.34 -22.84
C PRO A 6 -10.84 16.53 -21.88
N SER A 7 -11.72 17.50 -22.16
CA SER A 7 -11.92 18.68 -21.32
C SER A 7 -12.18 18.20 -19.90
N GLN A 8 -11.28 18.52 -18.98
CA GLN A 8 -11.42 18.16 -17.57
C GLN A 8 -12.78 18.68 -17.07
N GLN A 9 -13.73 17.77 -16.88
CA GLN A 9 -15.05 18.14 -16.37
C GLN A 9 -14.89 18.47 -14.89
N HIS A 10 -14.88 19.75 -14.57
CA HIS A 10 -14.87 20.21 -13.19
C HIS A 10 -16.21 19.84 -12.54
N ASP A 11 -16.18 18.85 -11.65
CA ASP A 11 -17.30 18.49 -10.79
C ASP A 11 -17.33 19.38 -9.55
N VAL A 12 -18.53 19.82 -9.17
CA VAL A 12 -18.80 20.65 -7.98
C VAL A 12 -19.41 19.76 -6.90
N ALA A 13 -18.83 19.78 -5.71
CA ALA A 13 -19.38 19.07 -4.56
C ALA A 13 -20.62 19.79 -4.00
N VAL A 14 -21.70 19.05 -3.80
CA VAL A 14 -22.96 19.52 -3.21
C VAL A 14 -23.24 18.70 -1.96
N VAL A 15 -23.62 19.36 -0.88
CA VAL A 15 -24.02 18.71 0.38
C VAL A 15 -25.54 18.80 0.49
N CYS A 16 -26.21 17.65 0.63
CA CYS A 16 -27.65 17.60 0.79
C CYS A 16 -28.08 18.29 2.11
N SER A 17 -29.07 19.19 2.04
CA SER A 17 -29.56 19.90 3.22
C SER A 17 -30.22 18.97 4.24
N LEU A 18 -30.92 17.94 3.76
CA LEU A 18 -31.63 16.95 4.58
C LEU A 18 -30.72 15.84 5.13
N CYS A 19 -30.15 14.97 4.29
CA CYS A 19 -29.39 13.80 4.75
C CYS A 19 -27.88 14.03 4.96
N LYS A 20 -27.36 15.23 4.67
CA LYS A 20 -25.93 15.59 4.75
C LYS A 20 -24.98 14.79 3.84
N THR A 21 -25.49 13.93 2.96
CA THR A 21 -24.68 13.27 1.93
C THR A 21 -24.01 14.29 1.03
N ARG A 22 -22.70 14.14 0.84
CA ARG A 22 -21.90 14.87 -0.14
C ARG A 22 -21.89 14.09 -1.45
N PHE A 23 -22.26 14.74 -2.55
CA PHE A 23 -22.24 14.16 -3.89
C PHE A 23 -21.71 15.16 -4.91
N TYR A 24 -21.19 14.66 -6.03
CA TYR A 24 -20.54 15.47 -7.06
C TYR A 24 -21.45 15.67 -8.26
N VAL A 25 -21.44 16.88 -8.80
CA VAL A 25 -22.32 17.28 -9.91
C VAL A 25 -21.52 18.10 -10.91
N SER A 26 -21.65 17.81 -12.20
CA SER A 26 -21.04 18.59 -13.27
C SER A 26 -21.29 20.10 -13.11
N SER A 27 -20.24 20.90 -13.28
CA SER A 27 -20.27 22.37 -13.24
C SER A 27 -21.32 23.01 -14.15
N GLN A 28 -21.76 22.35 -15.22
CA GLN A 28 -22.84 22.84 -16.09
C GLN A 28 -24.21 22.92 -15.38
N LYS A 29 -24.37 22.25 -14.24
CA LYS A 29 -25.59 22.25 -13.42
C LYS A 29 -25.56 23.26 -12.28
N VAL A 30 -24.52 24.10 -12.18
CA VAL A 30 -24.47 25.22 -11.24
C VAL A 30 -25.69 26.14 -11.46
N GLY A 31 -26.40 26.46 -10.38
CA GLY A 31 -27.65 27.22 -10.41
C GLY A 31 -28.92 26.39 -10.64
N ARG A 32 -28.82 25.09 -10.96
CA ARG A 32 -29.98 24.18 -11.11
C ARG A 32 -30.22 23.37 -9.84
N LYS A 33 -31.46 22.89 -9.67
CA LYS A 33 -31.81 21.92 -8.62
C LYS A 33 -31.53 20.51 -9.10
N VAL A 34 -30.81 19.73 -8.31
CA VAL A 34 -30.46 18.33 -8.58
C VAL A 34 -30.97 17.45 -7.44
N LYS A 35 -31.37 16.21 -7.74
CA LYS A 35 -31.84 15.27 -6.71
C LYS A 35 -30.65 14.62 -6.02
N CYS A 36 -30.68 14.58 -4.69
CA CYS A 36 -29.74 13.78 -3.91
C CYS A 36 -29.89 12.29 -4.26
N PRO A 37 -28.80 11.54 -4.44
CA PRO A 37 -28.87 10.10 -4.74
C PRO A 37 -29.51 9.30 -3.61
N ASP A 38 -29.33 9.71 -2.35
CA ASP A 38 -29.77 8.93 -1.19
C ASP A 38 -31.21 9.26 -0.77
N CYS A 39 -31.53 10.54 -0.58
CA CYS A 39 -32.85 10.95 -0.07
C CYS A 39 -33.78 11.56 -1.13
N HIS A 40 -33.34 11.64 -2.39
CA HIS A 40 -34.07 12.21 -3.53
C HIS A 40 -34.55 13.67 -3.40
N SER A 41 -34.13 14.37 -2.35
CA SER A 41 -34.47 15.78 -2.15
C SER A 41 -33.76 16.70 -3.14
N ALA A 42 -34.42 17.78 -3.51
CA ALA A 42 -33.91 18.75 -4.48
C ALA A 42 -32.90 19.71 -3.82
N CYS A 43 -31.62 19.55 -4.15
CA CYS A 43 -30.52 20.39 -3.69
C CYS A 43 -30.15 21.42 -4.76
N LEU A 44 -29.98 22.69 -4.39
CA LEU A 44 -29.50 23.73 -5.30
C LEU A 44 -27.97 23.66 -5.41
N VAL A 45 -27.44 23.50 -6.62
CA VAL A 45 -25.98 23.53 -6.85
C VAL A 45 -25.52 24.99 -6.79
N GLN A 46 -24.80 25.36 -5.73
CA GLN A 46 -24.22 26.70 -5.63
C GLN A 46 -22.93 26.78 -6.46
N ALA A 47 -22.68 27.94 -7.08
CA ALA A 47 -21.42 28.18 -7.76
C ALA A 47 -20.30 28.14 -6.71
N PRO A 48 -19.20 27.40 -6.94
CA PRO A 48 -18.05 27.47 -6.05
C PRO A 48 -17.62 28.94 -5.97
N ALA A 49 -17.42 29.43 -4.75
CA ALA A 49 -16.85 30.76 -4.57
C ALA A 49 -15.53 30.81 -5.37
N PRO A 50 -15.28 31.87 -6.17
CA PRO A 50 -14.04 31.97 -6.91
C PRO A 50 -12.89 31.78 -5.93
N PRO A 51 -11.89 30.93 -6.25
CA PRO A 51 -10.77 30.72 -5.36
C PRO A 51 -10.20 32.08 -5.00
N PRO A 52 -9.90 32.34 -3.71
CA PRO A 52 -9.28 33.60 -3.32
C PRO A 52 -8.06 33.80 -4.22
N LYS A 53 -7.96 34.98 -4.87
CA LYS A 53 -6.85 35.29 -5.78
C LYS A 53 -5.56 34.83 -5.09
N PRO A 54 -4.76 33.94 -5.72
CA PRO A 54 -3.54 33.45 -5.11
C PRO A 54 -2.74 34.69 -4.74
N ARG A 55 -2.45 34.82 -3.43
CA ARG A 55 -1.46 35.81 -3.02
C ARG A 55 -0.19 35.45 -3.79
N PRO A 56 0.49 36.43 -4.42
CA PRO A 56 1.71 36.14 -5.15
C PRO A 56 2.61 35.31 -4.25
N LEU A 57 2.92 34.09 -4.70
CA LEU A 57 3.89 33.25 -4.03
C LEU A 57 5.20 34.05 -4.02
N PRO A 58 5.82 34.27 -2.86
CA PRO A 58 7.13 34.89 -2.81
C PRO A 58 8.06 34.09 -3.70
N SER A 59 8.81 34.78 -4.54
CA SER A 59 9.88 34.22 -5.38
C SER A 59 10.74 33.31 -4.51
N GLY A 60 11.06 32.11 -5.00
CA GLY A 60 11.67 30.99 -4.25
C GLY A 60 13.07 31.21 -3.64
N ASP A 61 13.48 32.47 -3.45
CA ASP A 61 14.73 32.87 -2.79
C ASP A 61 14.52 33.32 -1.33
N GLU A 62 13.29 33.38 -0.82
CA GLU A 62 12.97 33.91 0.53
C GLU A 62 12.92 32.85 1.66
N TYR A 63 13.26 31.58 1.39
CA TYR A 63 13.53 30.60 2.46
C TYR A 63 14.98 30.68 2.96
N ARG A 64 15.53 31.88 3.06
CA ARG A 64 16.63 32.13 4.00
C ARG A 64 16.01 32.20 5.38
N LEU A 65 16.35 31.24 6.24
CA LEU A 65 16.23 31.41 7.69
C LEU A 65 16.82 32.79 7.99
N ALA A 66 15.99 33.69 8.53
CA ALA A 66 16.41 35.05 8.81
C ALA A 66 17.46 35.00 9.92
N ASP A 67 18.73 34.93 9.54
CA ASP A 67 19.85 35.19 10.42
C ASP A 67 19.70 36.65 10.91
N ASP A 68 19.39 36.78 12.20
CA ASP A 68 19.71 37.92 13.06
C ASP A 68 19.20 39.32 12.66
N GLY A 69 17.90 39.46 12.36
CA GLY A 69 17.35 40.78 12.01
C GLY A 69 15.90 41.04 12.40
N SER A 70 15.67 41.36 13.68
CA SER A 70 14.49 42.05 14.24
C SER A 70 13.08 41.47 13.92
N PRO A 71 12.30 41.03 14.93
CA PRO A 71 10.95 40.49 14.71
C PRO A 71 10.05 41.50 14.00
N GLN A 72 9.55 41.16 12.81
CA GLN A 72 8.46 41.94 12.23
C GLN A 72 7.24 41.85 13.16
N PRO A 73 6.58 42.98 13.48
CA PRO A 73 5.47 43.01 14.42
C PRO A 73 4.31 42.18 13.86
N GLN A 74 4.12 40.98 14.42
CA GLN A 74 2.99 40.13 14.09
C GLN A 74 1.70 40.83 14.56
N PRO A 75 0.63 40.86 13.73
CA PRO A 75 -0.60 41.51 14.12
C PRO A 75 -1.25 40.77 15.29
N VAL A 76 -1.53 41.48 16.38
CA VAL A 76 -2.22 40.92 17.55
C VAL A 76 -3.65 40.54 17.15
N LEU A 77 -3.94 39.24 17.18
CA LEU A 77 -5.26 38.67 16.91
C LEU A 77 -6.02 38.42 18.23
N VAL A 78 -7.25 38.89 18.30
CA VAL A 78 -8.19 38.69 19.41
C VAL A 78 -9.11 37.52 19.08
N ARG A 79 -9.25 36.57 20.01
CA ARG A 79 -10.18 35.43 19.89
C ARG A 79 -11.62 35.89 20.12
N VAL A 80 -12.53 35.47 19.26
CA VAL A 80 -13.96 35.77 19.31
C VAL A 80 -14.74 34.48 19.16
N SER A 81 -15.51 34.08 20.16
CA SER A 81 -16.45 32.96 20.02
C SER A 81 -17.77 33.44 19.41
N CYS A 82 -18.33 32.68 18.48
CA CYS A 82 -19.66 32.94 17.96
C CYS A 82 -20.72 32.63 19.02
N GLY A 83 -21.58 33.60 19.37
CA GLY A 83 -22.63 33.40 20.37
C GLY A 83 -23.73 32.42 19.93
N THR A 84 -23.83 32.12 18.64
CA THR A 84 -24.88 31.24 18.09
C THR A 84 -24.40 29.79 17.86
N CYS A 85 -23.22 29.60 17.27
CA CYS A 85 -22.71 28.26 16.92
C CYS A 85 -21.43 27.86 17.65
N GLY A 86 -20.83 28.73 18.45
CA GLY A 86 -19.60 28.45 19.20
C GLY A 86 -18.30 28.50 18.37
N THR A 87 -18.38 28.70 17.04
CA THR A 87 -17.19 28.80 16.19
C THR A 87 -16.21 29.85 16.71
N LEU A 88 -14.94 29.45 16.83
CA LEU A 88 -13.85 30.33 17.22
C LEU A 88 -13.33 31.12 16.00
N MET A 89 -13.37 32.43 16.09
CA MET A 89 -12.88 33.36 15.07
C MET A 89 -11.73 34.19 15.61
N TYR A 90 -10.86 34.67 14.73
CA TYR A 90 -9.75 35.55 15.07
C TYR A 90 -9.96 36.90 14.39
N ALA A 91 -10.03 37.97 15.17
CA ALA A 91 -10.20 39.34 14.68
C ALA A 91 -8.96 40.16 15.02
N LYS A 92 -8.53 41.04 14.10
CA LYS A 92 -7.45 41.99 14.43
C LYS A 92 -7.91 42.93 15.54
N GLN A 93 -6.98 43.41 16.37
CA GLN A 93 -7.27 44.33 17.47
C GLN A 93 -8.03 45.61 17.05
N GLU A 94 -7.86 46.07 15.81
CA GLU A 94 -8.63 47.20 15.21
C GLU A 94 -10.13 46.94 15.03
N HIS A 95 -10.57 45.69 15.20
CA HIS A 95 -11.98 45.27 15.12
C HIS A 95 -12.66 45.13 16.48
N VAL A 96 -11.95 45.43 17.57
CA VAL A 96 -12.52 45.44 18.92
C VAL A 96 -13.72 46.39 18.98
N GLY A 97 -14.85 45.90 19.51
CA GLY A 97 -16.13 46.62 19.54
C GLY A 97 -16.88 46.65 18.21
N LYS A 98 -16.27 46.22 17.09
CA LYS A 98 -16.96 46.07 15.80
C LYS A 98 -17.69 44.73 15.74
N ARG A 99 -18.69 44.68 14.86
CA ARG A 99 -19.50 43.50 14.58
C ARG A 99 -18.88 42.71 13.43
N ILE A 100 -18.53 41.44 13.67
CA ILE A 100 -17.99 40.52 12.66
C ILE A 100 -18.98 39.38 12.40
N ARG A 101 -19.03 38.87 11.17
CA ARG A 101 -19.92 37.76 10.79
C ARG A 101 -19.21 36.43 10.95
N CYS A 102 -19.87 35.48 11.57
CA CYS A 102 -19.39 34.11 11.66
C CYS A 102 -19.33 33.44 10.27
N PRO A 103 -18.21 32.80 9.88
CA PRO A 103 -18.12 32.12 8.60
C PRO A 103 -19.08 30.93 8.48
N ASP A 104 -19.42 30.29 9.61
CA ASP A 104 -20.22 29.06 9.62
C ASP A 104 -21.73 29.32 9.66
N CYS A 105 -22.19 30.16 10.60
CA CYS A 105 -23.62 30.42 10.81
C CYS A 105 -24.09 31.81 10.36
N GLN A 106 -23.18 32.67 9.90
CA GLN A 106 -23.43 34.06 9.50
C GLN A 106 -23.99 34.98 10.60
N ALA A 107 -24.13 34.50 11.84
CA ALA A 107 -24.51 35.31 12.97
C ALA A 107 -23.47 36.40 13.24
N ILE A 108 -23.95 37.53 13.75
CA ILE A 108 -23.12 38.70 14.01
C ILE A 108 -22.63 38.66 15.46
N SER A 109 -21.32 38.51 15.65
CA SER A 109 -20.67 38.59 16.96
C SER A 109 -19.96 39.92 17.14
N VAL A 110 -20.03 40.49 18.34
CA VAL A 110 -19.24 41.67 18.72
C VAL A 110 -17.88 41.20 19.20
N VAL A 111 -16.80 41.76 18.64
CA VAL A 111 -15.44 41.45 19.09
C VAL A 111 -15.26 42.02 20.51
N PRO A 112 -15.04 41.21 21.54
CA PRO A 112 -14.87 41.69 22.90
C PRO A 112 -13.61 42.55 23.01
N GLN A 113 -13.65 43.54 23.89
CA GLN A 113 -12.46 44.30 24.25
C GLN A 113 -11.49 43.34 24.93
N PRO A 114 -10.27 43.15 24.40
CA PRO A 114 -9.29 42.30 25.06
C PRO A 114 -9.12 42.88 26.45
N GLN A 115 -9.40 42.06 27.47
CA GLN A 115 -9.10 42.46 28.83
C GLN A 115 -7.63 42.80 28.82
N VAL A 116 -7.32 44.07 29.11
CA VAL A 116 -5.97 44.62 29.07
C VAL A 116 -5.10 43.60 29.76
N ALA A 117 -4.19 42.98 28.99
CA ALA A 117 -3.30 41.97 29.51
C ALA A 117 -2.75 42.54 30.81
N ALA A 118 -2.95 41.80 31.90
CA ALA A 118 -2.28 42.10 33.16
C ALA A 118 -0.85 42.49 32.80
N LYS A 119 -0.37 43.62 33.37
CA LYS A 119 0.93 44.24 33.07
C LYS A 119 1.91 43.18 32.60
N PRO A 120 2.62 43.39 31.46
CA PRO A 120 3.64 42.46 30.98
C PRO A 120 4.37 41.98 32.21
N PHE A 121 4.26 40.68 32.48
CA PHE A 121 5.03 40.09 33.55
C PHE A 121 6.47 40.36 33.13
N GLU A 122 7.08 41.40 33.69
CA GLU A 122 8.52 41.59 33.62
C GLU A 122 9.03 40.30 34.19
N VAL A 123 9.52 39.43 33.31
CA VAL A 123 10.22 38.23 33.70
C VAL A 123 11.35 38.76 34.57
N PRO A 124 11.31 38.56 35.90
CA PRO A 124 12.37 39.04 36.77
C PRO A 124 13.67 38.48 36.20
N ASP A 125 14.73 39.27 36.16
CA ASP A 125 16.04 38.81 35.72
C ASP A 125 16.37 37.50 36.48
N VAL A 126 16.26 36.36 35.78
CA VAL A 126 16.29 35.01 36.36
C VAL A 126 17.72 34.61 36.71
N SER A 127 18.69 35.52 36.56
CA SER A 127 20.06 35.31 37.00
C SER A 127 20.18 35.12 38.52
N ASP A 128 19.23 35.64 39.31
CA ASP A 128 19.18 35.50 40.77
C ASP A 128 17.92 34.79 41.32
N VAL A 129 17.01 34.32 40.45
CA VAL A 129 15.87 33.51 40.91
C VAL A 129 16.37 32.09 41.15
N GLN A 130 16.75 31.81 42.39
CA GLN A 130 16.75 30.43 42.88
C GLN A 130 15.35 29.88 42.63
N ILE A 131 15.23 29.00 41.62
CA ILE A 131 14.06 28.15 41.45
C ILE A 131 14.08 27.21 42.65
N ASP A 132 13.63 27.70 43.79
CA ASP A 132 13.24 26.85 44.90
C ASP A 132 12.17 25.95 44.32
N ALA A 133 12.51 24.68 44.15
CA ALA A 133 11.63 23.67 43.59
C ALA A 133 10.28 23.79 44.28
N GLY A 134 9.31 24.40 43.58
CA GLY A 134 7.95 24.50 44.08
C GLY A 134 7.55 23.10 44.52
N PRO A 135 6.88 22.94 45.68
CA PRO A 135 6.52 21.62 46.18
C PRO A 135 5.87 20.85 45.02
N PRO A 136 6.35 19.63 44.71
CA PRO A 136 5.94 18.90 43.53
C PRO A 136 4.42 18.93 43.46
N PRO A 137 3.83 19.24 42.29
CA PRO A 137 2.38 19.29 42.15
C PRO A 137 1.83 18.02 42.80
N ARG A 138 0.88 18.16 43.74
CA ARG A 138 0.26 16.99 44.37
C ARG A 138 -0.43 16.20 43.26
N ILE A 139 0.29 15.23 42.71
CA ILE A 139 -0.24 14.26 41.79
C ILE A 139 -1.25 13.50 42.63
N ASP A 140 -2.52 13.70 42.32
CA ASP A 140 -3.61 12.93 42.89
C ASP A 140 -3.29 11.45 42.65
N GLU A 141 -2.99 10.71 43.73
CA GLU A 141 -2.54 9.32 43.67
C GLU A 141 -3.52 8.47 42.84
N THR A 142 -4.81 8.81 42.89
CA THR A 142 -5.85 8.15 42.09
C THR A 142 -5.64 8.28 40.59
N ARG A 143 -5.12 9.43 40.10
CA ARG A 143 -4.82 9.62 38.68
C ARG A 143 -3.60 8.83 38.26
N LYS A 144 -2.61 8.69 39.14
CA LYS A 144 -1.42 7.88 38.89
C LYS A 144 -1.80 6.41 38.77
N GLU A 145 -2.62 5.90 39.68
CA GLU A 145 -3.12 4.52 39.62
C GLU A 145 -3.92 4.23 38.35
N VAL A 146 -4.76 5.17 37.90
CA VAL A 146 -5.52 5.02 36.64
C VAL A 146 -4.59 5.03 35.43
N ALA A 147 -3.60 5.91 35.40
CA ALA A 147 -2.61 5.97 34.32
C ALA A 147 -1.78 4.67 34.25
N ASP A 148 -1.29 4.20 35.39
CA ASP A 148 -0.51 2.97 35.51
C ASP A 148 -1.34 1.75 35.06
N ARG A 149 -2.63 1.71 35.42
CA ARG A 149 -3.55 0.65 34.97
C ARG A 149 -3.78 0.67 33.47
N LEU A 150 -4.00 1.83 32.87
CA LEU A 150 -4.21 1.96 31.43
C LEU A 150 -2.95 1.62 30.63
N MET A 151 -1.77 2.01 31.12
CA MET A 151 -0.50 1.62 30.50
C MET A 151 -0.26 0.12 30.62
N ALA A 152 -0.57 -0.50 31.76
CA ALA A 152 -0.47 -1.94 31.93
C ALA A 152 -1.43 -2.71 31.01
N GLU A 153 -2.66 -2.24 30.84
CA GLU A 153 -3.64 -2.82 29.91
C GLU A 153 -3.20 -2.67 28.45
N ALA A 154 -2.69 -1.49 28.06
CA ALA A 154 -2.13 -1.27 26.73
C ALA A 154 -0.92 -2.17 26.46
N MET A 155 0.00 -2.32 27.42
CA MET A 155 1.13 -3.25 27.32
C MET A 155 0.67 -4.71 27.22
N GLN A 156 -0.36 -5.12 27.96
CA GLN A 156 -0.92 -6.47 27.83
C GLN A 156 -1.52 -6.70 26.45
N HIS A 157 -2.19 -5.70 25.88
CA HIS A 157 -2.71 -5.80 24.51
C HIS A 157 -1.61 -5.90 23.46
N VAL A 158 -0.54 -5.12 23.59
CA VAL A 158 0.64 -5.21 22.71
C VAL A 158 1.30 -6.59 22.85
N GLN A 159 1.53 -7.05 24.08
CA GLN A 159 2.15 -8.35 24.33
C GLN A 159 1.29 -9.53 23.87
N GLU A 160 -0.03 -9.43 24.01
CA GLU A 160 -0.96 -10.44 23.49
C GLU A 160 -0.96 -10.44 21.95
N GLN A 161 -0.90 -9.27 21.31
CA GLN A 161 -0.74 -9.16 19.86
C GLN A 161 0.60 -9.75 19.40
N GLU A 162 1.70 -9.46 20.09
CA GLU A 162 3.03 -10.05 19.81
C GLU A 162 3.03 -11.57 20.02
N ARG A 163 2.36 -12.08 21.06
CA ARG A 163 2.20 -13.54 21.26
C ARG A 163 1.36 -14.20 20.19
N GLN A 164 0.43 -13.46 19.60
CA GLN A 164 -0.38 -13.93 18.48
C GLN A 164 0.35 -13.80 17.14
N GLN A 165 1.44 -13.01 17.06
CA GLN A 165 2.27 -12.99 15.87
C GLN A 165 2.88 -14.38 15.67
N PRO A 166 2.73 -14.95 14.46
CA PRO A 166 3.23 -16.27 14.16
C PRO A 166 4.76 -16.25 14.29
N THR A 167 5.31 -17.14 15.13
CA THR A 167 6.76 -17.33 15.14
C THR A 167 7.18 -17.84 13.75
N PRO A 168 8.08 -17.13 13.05
CA PRO A 168 8.48 -17.54 11.72
C PRO A 168 9.20 -18.90 11.76
N PRO A 169 9.18 -19.65 10.65
CA PRO A 169 10.05 -20.81 10.49
C PRO A 169 11.52 -20.38 10.57
N LYS A 170 12.39 -21.27 11.08
CA LYS A 170 13.83 -21.00 11.21
C LYS A 170 14.50 -20.74 9.87
N HIS A 171 14.01 -21.40 8.82
CA HIS A 171 14.52 -21.25 7.46
C HIS A 171 13.38 -20.87 6.50
N PRO A 172 12.97 -19.59 6.47
CA PRO A 172 11.77 -19.13 5.77
C PRO A 172 11.79 -19.40 4.26
N MET A 173 12.97 -19.48 3.65
CA MET A 173 13.14 -19.72 2.21
C MET A 173 13.22 -21.22 1.84
N ILE A 174 13.18 -22.15 2.80
CA ILE A 174 13.32 -23.59 2.51
C ILE A 174 12.12 -24.35 3.08
N GLU A 175 11.71 -24.02 4.30
CA GLU A 175 10.64 -24.71 5.00
C GLU A 175 9.27 -24.36 4.44
N SER A 176 8.39 -25.36 4.36
CA SER A 176 6.97 -25.25 4.01
C SER A 176 6.59 -24.67 2.64
N ILE A 177 7.52 -24.25 1.77
CA ILE A 177 7.17 -23.65 0.46
C ILE A 177 6.40 -24.62 -0.44
N TYR A 178 6.90 -25.83 -0.61
CA TYR A 178 6.31 -26.81 -1.53
C TYR A 178 5.15 -27.62 -0.92
N SER A 179 5.02 -27.64 0.41
CA SER A 179 3.88 -28.24 1.10
C SER A 179 2.67 -27.29 1.20
N PHE A 180 2.91 -25.97 1.07
CA PHE A 180 1.88 -24.94 1.20
C PHE A 180 0.63 -25.14 0.34
N PRO A 181 0.71 -25.52 -0.96
CA PRO A 181 -0.49 -25.72 -1.79
C PRO A 181 -1.40 -26.85 -1.27
N PHE A 182 -0.87 -27.76 -0.47
CA PHE A 182 -1.60 -28.92 0.05
C PHE A 182 -2.23 -28.65 1.43
N TYR A 183 -2.13 -27.42 1.95
CA TYR A 183 -2.92 -27.06 3.12
C TYR A 183 -4.42 -27.03 2.80
N PRO A 184 -5.29 -27.59 3.67
CA PRO A 184 -6.73 -27.64 3.40
C PRO A 184 -7.36 -26.29 3.03
N SER A 185 -6.87 -25.20 3.63
CA SER A 185 -7.32 -23.84 3.33
C SER A 185 -6.94 -23.36 1.94
N VAL A 186 -5.84 -23.86 1.37
CA VAL A 186 -5.27 -23.44 0.08
C VAL A 186 -5.69 -24.35 -1.08
N ILE A 187 -6.01 -25.63 -0.80
CA ILE A 187 -6.45 -26.59 -1.82
C ILE A 187 -7.62 -26.05 -2.64
N SER A 188 -8.62 -25.47 -1.96
CA SER A 188 -9.79 -24.91 -2.65
C SER A 188 -9.41 -23.85 -3.69
N THR A 189 -8.42 -23.01 -3.39
CA THR A 189 -7.99 -21.90 -4.26
C THR A 189 -7.47 -22.39 -5.60
N TRP A 190 -6.48 -23.31 -5.61
CA TRP A 190 -5.91 -23.78 -6.87
C TRP A 190 -6.78 -24.82 -7.56
N VAL A 191 -7.64 -25.56 -6.84
CA VAL A 191 -8.59 -26.49 -7.45
C VAL A 191 -9.66 -25.73 -8.23
N VAL A 192 -10.28 -24.70 -7.64
CA VAL A 192 -11.29 -23.88 -8.31
C VAL A 192 -10.69 -23.20 -9.53
N LEU A 193 -9.47 -22.65 -9.41
CA LEU A 193 -8.78 -22.07 -10.54
C LEU A 193 -8.47 -23.10 -11.62
N GLY A 194 -7.95 -24.27 -11.24
CA GLY A 194 -7.61 -25.33 -12.19
C GLY A 194 -8.84 -25.83 -12.97
N ILE A 195 -10.00 -25.98 -12.31
CA ILE A 195 -11.27 -26.30 -12.96
C ILE A 195 -11.69 -25.17 -13.91
N GLY A 196 -11.64 -23.92 -13.46
CA GLY A 196 -11.96 -22.76 -14.28
C GLY A 196 -11.10 -22.68 -15.54
N ALA A 197 -9.78 -22.73 -15.36
CA ALA A 197 -8.81 -22.72 -16.45
C ALA A 197 -8.99 -23.94 -17.38
N ALA A 198 -9.33 -25.12 -16.85
CA ALA A 198 -9.66 -26.29 -17.67
C ALA A 198 -10.85 -26.02 -18.60
N VAL A 199 -11.94 -25.43 -18.08
CA VAL A 199 -13.09 -25.04 -18.89
C VAL A 199 -12.68 -23.98 -19.93
N GLU A 200 -11.89 -23.00 -19.52
CA GLU A 200 -11.39 -21.94 -20.41
C GLU A 200 -10.57 -22.52 -21.58
N PHE A 201 -9.66 -23.45 -21.31
CA PHE A 201 -8.87 -24.12 -22.33
C PHE A 201 -9.71 -24.98 -23.28
N GLN A 202 -10.79 -25.61 -22.81
CA GLN A 202 -11.72 -26.33 -23.68
C GLN A 202 -12.47 -25.36 -24.60
N ILE A 203 -12.92 -24.22 -24.09
CA ILE A 203 -13.56 -23.18 -24.90
C ILE A 203 -12.57 -22.65 -25.94
N LEU A 204 -11.31 -22.39 -25.55
CA LEU A 204 -10.27 -21.96 -26.46
C LEU A 204 -10.00 -22.99 -27.58
N ASP A 205 -9.97 -24.29 -27.26
CA ASP A 205 -9.81 -25.36 -28.26
C ASP A 205 -10.97 -25.37 -29.26
N VAL A 206 -12.21 -25.21 -28.78
CA VAL A 206 -13.40 -25.06 -29.64
C VAL A 206 -13.24 -23.84 -30.56
N VAL A 207 -12.80 -22.70 -30.03
CA VAL A 207 -12.54 -21.49 -30.83
C VAL A 207 -11.49 -21.76 -31.92
N LEU A 208 -10.37 -22.39 -31.57
CA LEU A 208 -9.30 -22.70 -32.54
C LEU A 208 -9.78 -23.67 -33.63
N ASN A 209 -10.58 -24.68 -33.27
CA ASN A 209 -11.17 -25.61 -34.22
C ASN A 209 -12.18 -24.92 -35.16
N LEU A 210 -12.99 -23.98 -34.65
CA LEU A 210 -13.90 -23.17 -35.47
C LEU A 210 -13.14 -22.27 -36.45
N ILE A 211 -12.03 -21.66 -36.02
CA ILE A 211 -11.16 -20.85 -36.88
C ILE A 211 -10.57 -21.72 -38.00
N ALA A 212 -10.07 -22.92 -37.65
CA ALA A 212 -9.49 -23.84 -38.62
C ALA A 212 -10.50 -24.35 -39.65
N GLY A 213 -11.79 -24.48 -39.27
CA GLY A 213 -12.87 -24.91 -40.17
C GLY A 213 -13.27 -23.87 -41.21
N GLY A 214 -13.06 -22.57 -40.94
CA GLY A 214 -13.39 -21.47 -41.86
C GLY A 214 -14.91 -21.30 -42.14
N GLY A 215 -15.24 -20.50 -43.15
CA GLY A 215 -16.63 -20.28 -43.60
C GLY A 215 -17.54 -19.66 -42.53
N TYR A 216 -18.78 -20.14 -42.43
CA TYR A 216 -19.77 -19.64 -41.47
C TYR A 216 -19.39 -19.90 -39.99
N ALA A 217 -18.47 -20.83 -39.71
CA ALA A 217 -17.96 -21.05 -38.35
C ALA A 217 -17.22 -19.81 -37.79
N MET A 218 -16.65 -18.96 -38.66
CA MET A 218 -16.04 -17.69 -38.25
C MET A 218 -17.03 -16.69 -37.64
N ILE A 219 -18.31 -16.79 -38.00
CA ILE A 219 -19.35 -15.96 -37.37
C ILE A 219 -19.53 -16.36 -35.90
N LEU A 220 -19.49 -17.67 -35.59
CA LEU A 220 -19.57 -18.16 -34.21
C LEU A 220 -18.37 -17.72 -33.38
N VAL A 221 -17.17 -17.65 -33.96
CA VAL A 221 -15.95 -17.16 -33.28
C VAL A 221 -16.14 -15.75 -32.72
N ALA A 222 -16.83 -14.87 -33.45
CA ALA A 222 -17.11 -13.50 -33.00
C ALA A 222 -17.99 -13.45 -31.74
N PHE A 223 -18.81 -14.46 -31.48
CA PHE A 223 -19.63 -14.57 -30.26
C PHE A 223 -18.90 -15.30 -29.13
N VAL A 224 -18.06 -16.29 -29.43
CA VAL A 224 -17.36 -17.08 -28.41
C VAL A 224 -16.18 -16.33 -27.80
N ILE A 225 -15.44 -15.53 -28.57
CA ILE A 225 -14.27 -14.78 -28.05
C ILE A 225 -14.65 -13.82 -26.90
N PRO A 226 -15.72 -13.00 -26.99
CA PRO A 226 -16.14 -12.15 -25.87
C PRO A 226 -16.52 -12.95 -24.63
N VAL A 227 -17.20 -14.09 -24.80
CA VAL A 227 -17.57 -14.98 -23.68
C VAL A 227 -16.32 -15.53 -23.01
N LEU A 228 -15.35 -15.98 -23.81
CA LEU A 228 -14.05 -16.43 -23.33
C LEU A 228 -13.36 -15.31 -22.54
N ALA A 229 -13.23 -14.11 -23.10
CA ALA A 229 -12.58 -12.98 -22.44
C ALA A 229 -13.26 -12.57 -21.11
N VAL A 230 -14.60 -12.54 -21.07
CA VAL A 230 -15.36 -12.27 -19.84
C VAL A 230 -15.14 -13.37 -18.80
N PHE A 231 -15.12 -14.64 -19.24
CA PHE A 231 -14.88 -15.77 -18.36
C PHE A 231 -13.45 -15.78 -17.81
N THR A 232 -12.44 -15.54 -18.65
CA THR A 232 -11.04 -15.36 -18.23
C THR A 232 -10.91 -14.22 -17.22
N GLY A 233 -11.48 -13.05 -17.52
CA GLY A 233 -11.45 -11.90 -16.62
C GLY A 233 -12.13 -12.19 -15.28
N PHE A 234 -13.26 -12.91 -15.30
CA PHE A 234 -13.95 -13.35 -14.10
C PHE A 234 -13.11 -14.31 -13.26
N LEU A 235 -12.61 -15.40 -13.85
CA LEU A 235 -11.75 -16.37 -13.17
C LEU A 235 -10.52 -15.70 -12.55
N PHE A 236 -9.86 -14.83 -13.32
CA PHE A 236 -8.69 -14.10 -12.86
C PHE A 236 -9.03 -13.14 -11.72
N SER A 237 -10.19 -12.47 -11.76
CA SER A 237 -10.67 -11.59 -10.67
C SER A 237 -10.96 -12.35 -9.37
N LEU A 238 -11.25 -13.65 -9.44
CA LEU A 238 -11.44 -14.50 -8.26
C LEU A 238 -10.09 -14.96 -7.67
N ALA A 239 -9.11 -15.26 -8.54
CA ALA A 239 -7.81 -15.79 -8.13
C ALA A 239 -6.81 -14.71 -7.69
N ALA A 240 -6.74 -13.59 -8.41
CA ALA A 240 -5.74 -12.55 -8.20
C ALA A 240 -5.66 -12.01 -6.75
N PRO A 241 -6.78 -11.73 -6.05
CA PRO A 241 -6.73 -11.31 -4.66
C PRO A 241 -6.17 -12.39 -3.75
N LYS A 242 -6.47 -13.67 -4.02
CA LYS A 242 -5.96 -14.78 -3.20
C LYS A 242 -4.45 -14.92 -3.31
N TYR A 243 -3.87 -14.60 -4.47
CA TYR A 243 -2.42 -14.55 -4.61
C TYR A 243 -1.80 -13.37 -3.86
N LEU A 244 -2.47 -12.22 -3.82
CA LEU A 244 -2.02 -11.09 -3.00
C LEU A 244 -2.15 -11.39 -1.51
N ASP A 245 -3.27 -11.96 -1.06
CA ASP A 245 -3.47 -12.41 0.32
C ASP A 245 -2.36 -13.39 0.73
N ILE A 246 -1.98 -14.32 -0.15
CA ILE A 246 -0.86 -15.24 0.10
C ILE A 246 0.44 -14.45 0.27
N ILE A 247 0.75 -13.49 -0.62
CA ILE A 247 1.97 -12.68 -0.50
C ILE A 247 1.97 -11.93 0.84
N GLU A 248 0.88 -11.23 1.16
CA GLU A 248 0.71 -10.40 2.36
C GLU A 248 0.86 -11.23 3.65
N PHE A 249 0.05 -12.27 3.83
CA PHE A 249 0.16 -13.12 5.03
C PHE A 249 1.53 -13.78 5.15
N THR A 250 2.15 -14.15 4.02
CA THR A 250 3.50 -14.73 4.07
C THR A 250 4.56 -13.68 4.43
N SER A 251 4.41 -12.45 3.96
CA SER A 251 5.28 -11.32 4.30
C SER A 251 5.15 -10.88 5.75
N GLU A 252 4.00 -11.16 6.38
CA GLU A 252 3.79 -11.00 7.82
C GLU A 252 4.30 -12.19 8.66
N GLY A 253 4.92 -13.19 8.01
CA GLY A 253 5.50 -14.36 8.68
C GLY A 253 4.55 -15.55 8.87
N TYR A 254 3.25 -15.43 8.55
CA TYR A 254 2.30 -16.53 8.73
C TYR A 254 2.68 -17.76 7.88
N ASP A 255 2.73 -18.94 8.53
CA ASP A 255 2.95 -20.18 7.77
C ASP A 255 1.70 -20.62 6.98
N LYS A 256 0.53 -20.27 7.50
CA LYS A 256 -0.78 -20.59 6.92
C LYS A 256 -1.65 -19.33 6.93
N PRO A 257 -2.40 -19.05 5.86
CA PRO A 257 -3.33 -17.92 5.87
C PRO A 257 -4.37 -18.15 6.97
N PRO A 258 -4.50 -17.23 7.94
CA PRO A 258 -5.40 -17.42 9.09
C PRO A 258 -6.87 -17.39 8.67
N TYR A 259 -7.19 -16.57 7.67
CA TYR A 259 -8.51 -16.50 7.06
C TYR A 259 -8.38 -16.00 5.62
N TRP A 260 -9.47 -16.11 4.86
CA TRP A 260 -9.55 -15.61 3.49
C TRP A 260 -10.44 -14.37 3.48
N PRO A 261 -9.88 -13.16 3.32
CA PRO A 261 -10.69 -11.95 3.33
C PRO A 261 -11.73 -11.97 2.21
N ALA A 262 -12.89 -11.40 2.53
CA ALA A 262 -13.94 -11.16 1.55
C ALA A 262 -13.56 -9.91 0.75
N HIS A 263 -13.23 -10.12 -0.52
CA HIS A 263 -12.86 -9.03 -1.41
C HIS A 263 -14.08 -8.43 -2.08
N ASP A 264 -14.22 -7.12 -2.00
CA ASP A 264 -15.17 -6.36 -2.80
C ASP A 264 -14.73 -6.32 -4.28
N PHE A 265 -15.62 -5.85 -5.17
CA PHE A 265 -15.30 -5.81 -6.60
C PHE A 265 -14.10 -4.89 -6.91
N GLY A 266 -13.96 -3.77 -6.18
CA GLY A 266 -12.87 -2.83 -6.37
C GLY A 266 -11.51 -3.47 -6.08
N THR A 267 -11.38 -4.16 -4.95
CA THR A 267 -10.15 -4.87 -4.58
C THR A 267 -9.84 -6.00 -5.56
N ARG A 268 -10.86 -6.73 -6.03
CA ARG A 268 -10.69 -7.77 -7.07
C ARG A 268 -10.13 -7.21 -8.37
N ALA A 269 -10.71 -6.11 -8.86
CA ALA A 269 -10.26 -5.46 -10.08
C ALA A 269 -8.83 -4.92 -9.93
N ARG A 270 -8.51 -4.30 -8.79
CA ARG A 270 -7.16 -3.80 -8.48
C ARG A 270 -6.13 -4.94 -8.50
N ALA A 271 -6.40 -6.03 -7.80
CA ALA A 271 -5.52 -7.19 -7.75
C ALA A 271 -5.32 -7.80 -9.14
N ALA A 272 -6.40 -7.92 -9.93
CA ALA A 272 -6.33 -8.41 -11.30
C ALA A 272 -5.45 -7.51 -12.19
N ILE A 273 -5.65 -6.19 -12.14
CA ILE A 273 -4.84 -5.24 -12.93
C ILE A 273 -3.37 -5.32 -12.53
N LEU A 274 -3.07 -5.40 -11.23
CA LEU A 274 -1.71 -5.55 -10.71
C LEU A 274 -1.03 -6.80 -11.29
N TRP A 275 -1.65 -7.97 -11.18
CA TRP A 275 -1.05 -9.20 -11.69
C TRP A 275 -0.92 -9.24 -13.21
N VAL A 276 -1.92 -8.77 -13.96
CA VAL A 276 -1.83 -8.70 -15.43
C VAL A 276 -0.69 -7.79 -15.86
N ASN A 277 -0.57 -6.60 -15.25
CA ASN A 277 0.49 -5.66 -15.57
C ASN A 277 1.86 -6.20 -15.17
N ALA A 278 1.96 -6.83 -13.98
CA ALA A 278 3.21 -7.43 -13.52
C ALA A 278 3.69 -8.53 -14.48
N LEU A 279 2.80 -9.45 -14.89
CA LEU A 279 3.11 -10.51 -15.86
C LEU A 279 3.49 -9.94 -17.23
N ALA A 280 2.75 -8.93 -17.72
CA ALA A 280 3.02 -8.29 -19.00
C ALA A 280 4.40 -7.59 -18.98
N MET A 281 4.69 -6.81 -17.94
CA MET A 281 5.96 -6.10 -17.81
C MET A 281 7.14 -7.06 -17.57
N ALA A 282 6.93 -8.13 -16.80
CA ALA A 282 7.96 -9.14 -16.56
C ALA A 282 8.29 -9.99 -17.80
N SER A 283 7.30 -10.25 -18.67
CA SER A 283 7.49 -11.02 -19.91
C SER A 283 7.96 -10.18 -21.10
N ALA A 284 7.66 -8.88 -21.13
CA ALA A 284 7.91 -8.01 -22.27
C ALA A 284 9.38 -7.99 -22.74
N PRO A 285 10.41 -7.87 -21.87
CA PRO A 285 11.79 -7.84 -22.31
C PRO A 285 12.20 -9.12 -23.05
N GLY A 286 11.84 -10.29 -22.52
CA GLY A 286 12.15 -11.56 -23.18
C GLY A 286 11.38 -11.74 -24.49
N MET A 287 10.12 -11.33 -24.54
CA MET A 287 9.32 -11.37 -25.77
C MET A 287 9.88 -10.46 -26.87
N ILE A 288 10.36 -9.25 -26.52
CA ILE A 288 11.02 -8.32 -27.45
C ILE A 288 12.31 -8.94 -27.99
N ILE A 289 13.12 -9.56 -27.13
CA ILE A 289 14.40 -10.18 -27.52
C ILE A 289 14.18 -11.41 -28.41
N VAL A 290 13.20 -12.26 -28.12
CA VAL A 290 12.99 -13.54 -28.84
C VAL A 290 12.22 -13.36 -30.15
N SER A 291 11.34 -12.36 -30.26
CA SER A 291 10.46 -12.15 -31.43
C SER A 291 11.20 -12.11 -32.79
N PRO A 292 12.34 -11.39 -32.96
CA PRO A 292 13.11 -11.39 -34.20
C PRO A 292 13.63 -12.77 -34.62
N PHE A 293 13.79 -13.70 -33.66
CA PHE A 293 14.35 -15.03 -33.90
C PHE A 293 13.29 -16.08 -34.28
N LYS A 294 12.00 -15.73 -34.28
CA LYS A 294 10.90 -16.64 -34.64
C LYS A 294 11.10 -17.29 -36.02
N ASN A 295 11.61 -16.53 -36.99
CA ASN A 295 11.84 -17.03 -38.36
C ASN A 295 13.00 -18.04 -38.44
N TYR A 296 13.86 -18.11 -37.42
CA TYR A 296 14.93 -19.10 -37.30
C TYR A 296 14.51 -20.34 -36.50
N GLY A 297 13.21 -20.50 -36.22
CA GLY A 297 12.67 -21.63 -35.47
C GLY A 297 12.79 -21.49 -33.95
N VAL A 298 13.24 -20.34 -33.44
CA VAL A 298 13.24 -20.09 -31.99
C VAL A 298 11.80 -19.91 -31.51
N PRO A 299 11.31 -20.75 -30.57
CA PRO A 299 9.94 -20.64 -30.11
C PRO A 299 9.73 -19.39 -29.27
N VAL A 300 8.67 -18.64 -29.59
CA VAL A 300 8.34 -17.35 -28.93
C VAL A 300 8.12 -17.50 -27.42
N TRP A 301 7.64 -18.66 -26.95
CA TRP A 301 7.39 -18.89 -25.52
C TRP A 301 8.68 -18.84 -24.66
N LEU A 302 9.87 -18.96 -25.25
CA LEU A 302 11.13 -18.71 -24.53
C LEU A 302 11.23 -17.27 -24.02
N GLY A 303 10.48 -16.33 -24.58
CA GLY A 303 10.38 -14.97 -24.06
C GLY A 303 9.86 -14.91 -22.61
N PHE A 304 9.03 -15.88 -22.21
CA PHE A 304 8.52 -15.98 -20.83
C PHE A 304 9.59 -16.36 -19.80
N ILE A 305 10.80 -16.77 -20.22
CA ILE A 305 11.92 -16.98 -19.28
C ILE A 305 12.23 -15.70 -18.50
N SER A 306 12.08 -14.53 -19.13
CA SER A 306 12.27 -13.24 -18.45
C SER A 306 11.34 -13.07 -17.25
N THR A 307 10.13 -13.63 -17.30
CA THR A 307 9.16 -13.60 -16.19
C THR A 307 9.69 -14.31 -14.95
N LEU A 308 10.51 -15.36 -15.09
CA LEU A 308 11.09 -16.08 -13.95
C LEU A 308 12.03 -15.20 -13.10
N PHE A 309 12.66 -14.20 -13.73
CA PHE A 309 13.61 -13.29 -13.07
C PHE A 309 12.97 -11.96 -12.66
N LEU A 310 12.02 -11.47 -13.47
CA LEU A 310 11.48 -10.11 -13.31
C LEU A 310 10.14 -10.07 -12.57
N LEU A 311 9.43 -11.21 -12.40
CA LEU A 311 8.11 -11.20 -11.77
C LEU A 311 8.18 -10.75 -10.30
N ALA A 312 9.05 -11.36 -9.49
CA ALA A 312 9.18 -11.01 -8.07
C ALA A 312 9.53 -9.52 -7.82
N PRO A 313 10.58 -8.94 -8.44
CA PRO A 313 10.91 -7.53 -8.19
C PRO A 313 9.84 -6.57 -8.70
N ILE A 314 9.15 -6.90 -9.80
CA ILE A 314 8.06 -6.07 -10.32
C ILE A 314 6.84 -6.11 -9.41
N VAL A 315 6.41 -7.31 -8.96
CA VAL A 315 5.26 -7.45 -8.05
C VAL A 315 5.54 -6.72 -6.73
N LEU A 316 6.71 -6.92 -6.12
CA LEU A 316 7.09 -6.23 -4.88
C LEU A 316 7.17 -4.71 -5.08
N SER A 317 7.72 -4.24 -6.20
CA SER A 317 7.75 -2.80 -6.50
C SER A 317 6.34 -2.20 -6.65
N MET A 318 5.41 -2.92 -7.29
CA MET A 318 4.02 -2.47 -7.44
C MET A 318 3.28 -2.46 -6.10
N LEU A 319 3.54 -3.42 -5.22
CA LEU A 319 2.96 -3.48 -3.88
C LEU A 319 3.51 -2.36 -2.98
N GLU A 320 4.82 -2.14 -2.97
CA GLU A 320 5.45 -1.08 -2.17
C GLU A 320 4.97 0.32 -2.58
N ARG A 321 4.78 0.54 -3.89
CA ARG A 321 4.26 1.81 -4.43
C ARG A 321 2.74 1.92 -4.37
N ASP A 322 2.05 0.89 -3.90
CA ASP A 322 0.60 0.77 -3.93
C ASP A 322 0.00 1.08 -5.32
N SER A 323 0.71 0.70 -6.40
CA SER A 323 0.38 1.07 -7.77
C SER A 323 0.67 -0.04 -8.77
N ALA A 324 -0.37 -0.46 -9.50
CA ALA A 324 -0.29 -1.48 -10.54
C ALA A 324 0.47 -1.05 -11.82
N PHE A 325 0.84 0.22 -11.94
CA PHE A 325 1.47 0.79 -13.14
C PHE A 325 2.90 1.28 -12.90
N VAL A 326 3.40 1.19 -11.68
CA VAL A 326 4.77 1.61 -11.32
C VAL A 326 5.58 0.34 -11.00
N PRO A 327 6.20 -0.32 -12.00
CA PRO A 327 6.92 -1.58 -11.82
C PRO A 327 8.28 -1.42 -11.13
N TYR A 328 8.61 -0.21 -10.68
CA TYR A 328 9.92 0.12 -10.17
C TYR A 328 9.80 0.84 -8.83
N SER A 329 10.40 0.25 -7.81
CA SER A 329 10.69 0.92 -6.55
C SER A 329 12.19 0.96 -6.28
N PRO A 330 12.76 2.12 -5.94
CA PRO A 330 14.17 2.23 -5.61
C PRO A 330 14.54 1.37 -4.41
N PHE A 331 13.65 1.20 -3.43
CA PHE A 331 13.91 0.39 -2.25
C PHE A 331 14.07 -1.10 -2.60
N VAL A 332 13.10 -1.70 -3.31
CA VAL A 332 13.20 -3.09 -3.80
C VAL A 332 14.45 -3.33 -4.66
N PHE A 333 14.81 -2.40 -5.55
CA PHE A 333 15.98 -2.56 -6.40
C PHE A 333 17.32 -2.30 -5.68
N GLN A 334 17.35 -1.46 -4.64
CA GLN A 334 18.50 -1.35 -3.75
C GLN A 334 18.65 -2.63 -2.93
N GLY A 335 17.53 -3.18 -2.43
CA GLY A 335 17.46 -4.48 -1.76
C GLY A 335 17.94 -5.64 -2.65
N LEU A 336 17.72 -5.58 -3.97
CA LEU A 336 18.29 -6.55 -4.92
C LEU A 336 19.82 -6.62 -4.85
N ARG A 337 20.48 -5.48 -4.61
CA ARG A 337 21.95 -5.41 -4.51
C ARG A 337 22.45 -5.69 -3.09
N ARG A 338 21.70 -5.34 -2.06
CA ARG A 338 22.04 -5.58 -0.64
C ARG A 338 21.87 -7.06 -0.29
N HIS A 339 20.72 -7.63 -0.64
CA HIS A 339 20.28 -8.98 -0.25
C HIS A 339 20.45 -10.02 -1.37
N GLN A 340 21.58 -9.97 -2.10
CA GLN A 340 21.80 -10.78 -3.32
C GLN A 340 21.55 -12.27 -3.14
N ARG A 341 21.94 -12.82 -1.98
CA ARG A 341 21.79 -14.24 -1.66
C ARG A 341 20.32 -14.62 -1.58
N THR A 342 19.50 -13.84 -0.88
CA THR A 342 18.06 -14.07 -0.70
C THR A 342 17.33 -13.99 -2.04
N TRP A 343 17.68 -13.03 -2.89
CA TRP A 343 17.16 -12.91 -4.26
C TRP A 343 17.56 -14.08 -5.16
N LEU A 344 18.82 -14.55 -5.07
CA LEU A 344 19.29 -15.71 -5.84
C LEU A 344 18.54 -16.98 -5.45
N ILE A 345 18.30 -17.20 -4.16
CA ILE A 345 17.52 -18.35 -3.66
C ILE A 345 16.08 -18.28 -4.19
N SER A 346 15.43 -17.11 -4.09
CA SER A 346 14.08 -16.90 -4.65
C SER A 346 14.04 -17.21 -6.15
N THR A 347 15.01 -16.68 -6.91
CA THR A 347 15.15 -16.94 -8.35
C THR A 347 15.34 -18.43 -8.64
N LEU A 348 16.12 -19.14 -7.83
CA LEU A 348 16.30 -20.59 -7.95
C LEU A 348 14.96 -21.34 -7.80
N HIS A 349 14.09 -20.93 -6.88
CA HIS A 349 12.74 -21.51 -6.75
C HIS A 349 11.91 -21.29 -8.03
N PHE A 350 11.94 -20.09 -8.62
CA PHE A 350 11.25 -19.82 -9.89
C PHE A 350 11.79 -20.67 -11.03
N VAL A 351 13.12 -20.85 -11.11
CA VAL A 351 13.76 -21.70 -12.13
C VAL A 351 13.37 -23.17 -11.95
N VAL A 352 13.43 -23.70 -10.73
CA VAL A 352 13.01 -25.09 -10.43
C VAL A 352 11.55 -25.30 -10.79
N LEU A 353 10.69 -24.34 -10.46
CA LEU A 353 9.27 -24.39 -10.79
C LEU A 353 9.04 -24.34 -12.30
N GLY A 354 9.76 -23.47 -13.02
CA GLY A 354 9.71 -23.39 -14.48
C GLY A 354 10.19 -24.67 -15.16
N ILE A 355 11.28 -25.29 -14.68
CA ILE A 355 11.77 -26.58 -15.17
C ILE A 355 10.74 -27.69 -14.91
N ALA A 356 10.15 -27.73 -13.73
CA ALA A 356 9.11 -28.72 -13.39
C ALA A 356 7.90 -28.59 -14.31
N LEU A 357 7.41 -27.37 -14.56
CA LEU A 357 6.32 -27.12 -15.51
C LEU A 357 6.70 -27.52 -16.94
N ALA A 358 7.91 -27.19 -17.39
CA ALA A 358 8.39 -27.58 -18.72
C ALA A 358 8.50 -29.10 -18.86
N ALA A 359 8.96 -29.80 -17.82
CA ALA A 359 9.03 -31.26 -17.79
C ALA A 359 7.64 -31.90 -17.82
N ILE A 360 6.68 -31.38 -17.03
CA ILE A 360 5.28 -31.82 -17.03
C ILE A 360 4.66 -31.58 -18.41
N GLY A 361 4.84 -30.41 -19.00
CA GLY A 361 4.35 -30.08 -20.35
C GLY A 361 4.98 -30.98 -21.43
N PHE A 362 6.28 -31.28 -21.34
CA PHE A 362 6.95 -32.21 -22.25
C PHE A 362 6.39 -33.63 -22.11
N LEU A 363 6.25 -34.14 -20.90
CA LEU A 363 5.65 -35.45 -20.64
C LEU A 363 4.20 -35.51 -21.13
N ALA A 364 3.40 -34.48 -20.83
CA ALA A 364 2.03 -34.33 -21.31
C ALA A 364 1.98 -34.36 -22.84
N MET A 365 2.91 -33.70 -23.53
CA MET A 365 3.03 -33.73 -24.99
C MET A 365 3.37 -35.12 -25.52
N GLN A 366 4.30 -35.85 -24.88
CA GLN A 366 4.64 -37.23 -25.27
C GLN A 366 3.46 -38.18 -25.09
N VAL A 367 2.75 -38.10 -23.96
CA VAL A 367 1.54 -38.90 -23.69
C VAL A 367 0.46 -38.56 -24.71
N THR A 368 0.27 -37.28 -25.04
CA THR A 368 -0.72 -36.85 -26.05
C THR A 368 -0.42 -37.42 -27.43
N ARG A 369 0.86 -37.63 -27.78
CA ARG A 369 1.22 -38.29 -29.05
C ARG A 369 0.91 -39.78 -29.05
N GLN A 370 0.90 -40.43 -27.89
CA GLN A 370 0.63 -41.87 -27.76
C GLN A 370 -0.85 -42.19 -27.59
N PHE A 371 -1.61 -41.32 -26.91
CA PHE A 371 -3.01 -41.53 -26.62
C PHE A 371 -3.88 -40.58 -27.47
N GLU A 372 -4.92 -41.11 -28.11
CA GLU A 372 -5.90 -40.33 -28.90
C GLU A 372 -6.73 -39.32 -28.06
N ARG A 373 -6.47 -39.20 -26.76
CA ARG A 373 -7.23 -38.34 -25.83
C ARG A 373 -6.37 -37.18 -25.28
N PRO A 374 -6.23 -36.08 -26.03
CA PRO A 374 -5.38 -34.93 -25.66
C PRO A 374 -5.89 -34.12 -24.46
N TRP A 375 -7.12 -34.32 -23.99
CA TRP A 375 -7.69 -33.47 -22.94
C TRP A 375 -7.17 -33.80 -21.54
N MET A 376 -6.86 -35.07 -21.23
CA MET A 376 -6.40 -35.46 -19.89
C MET A 376 -5.01 -34.89 -19.56
N THR A 377 -4.12 -34.90 -20.54
CA THR A 377 -2.75 -34.37 -20.41
C THR A 377 -2.76 -32.86 -20.19
N ARG A 378 -3.63 -32.13 -20.88
CA ARG A 378 -3.85 -30.69 -20.67
C ARG A 378 -4.37 -30.37 -19.27
N LEU A 379 -5.26 -31.20 -18.71
CA LEU A 379 -5.72 -30.99 -17.33
C LEU A 379 -4.57 -31.04 -16.33
N ILE A 380 -3.68 -32.03 -16.46
CA ILE A 380 -2.52 -32.17 -15.57
C ILE A 380 -1.65 -30.91 -15.62
N GLU A 381 -1.38 -30.40 -16.82
CA GLU A 381 -0.61 -29.16 -17.02
C GLU A 381 -1.30 -27.94 -16.38
N ILE A 382 -2.62 -27.79 -16.56
CA ILE A 382 -3.39 -26.67 -16.00
C ILE A 382 -3.38 -26.67 -14.47
N PHE A 383 -3.56 -27.84 -13.85
CA PHE A 383 -3.47 -27.95 -12.39
C PHE A 383 -2.04 -27.73 -11.90
N ALA A 384 -1.03 -28.19 -12.64
CA ALA A 384 0.37 -27.92 -12.30
C ALA A 384 0.68 -26.43 -12.34
N ILE A 385 0.21 -25.69 -13.36
CA ILE A 385 0.34 -24.22 -13.43
C ILE A 385 -0.38 -23.55 -12.26
N SER A 386 -1.58 -24.01 -11.91
CA SER A 386 -2.36 -23.44 -10.80
C SER A 386 -1.63 -23.60 -9.45
N ILE A 387 -1.04 -24.78 -9.21
CA ILE A 387 -0.19 -25.05 -8.03
C ILE A 387 1.07 -24.18 -8.07
N ALA A 388 1.69 -24.05 -9.24
CA ALA A 388 2.89 -23.24 -9.42
C ALA A 388 2.63 -21.76 -9.11
N LEU A 389 1.50 -21.19 -9.50
CA LEU A 389 1.14 -19.80 -9.17
C LEU A 389 0.98 -19.58 -7.66
N VAL A 390 0.43 -20.57 -6.93
CA VAL A 390 0.36 -20.53 -5.46
C VAL A 390 1.77 -20.55 -4.84
N ILE A 391 2.64 -21.46 -5.31
CA ILE A 391 4.03 -21.54 -4.84
C ILE A 391 4.79 -20.25 -5.14
N ALA A 392 4.64 -19.71 -6.35
CA ALA A 392 5.26 -18.45 -6.76
C ALA A 392 4.85 -17.29 -5.84
N SER A 393 3.55 -17.15 -5.56
CA SER A 393 3.03 -16.13 -4.63
C SER A 393 3.63 -16.31 -3.23
N ARG A 394 3.73 -17.56 -2.75
CA ARG A 394 4.35 -17.90 -1.47
C ARG A 394 5.84 -17.53 -1.41
N VAL A 395 6.59 -17.81 -2.48
CA VAL A 395 8.01 -17.46 -2.58
C VAL A 395 8.21 -15.94 -2.56
N ILE A 396 7.36 -15.17 -3.26
CA ILE A 396 7.42 -13.70 -3.25
C ILE A 396 7.18 -13.15 -1.84
N GLY A 397 6.19 -13.67 -1.13
CA GLY A 397 5.92 -13.24 0.24
C GLY A 397 7.04 -13.62 1.23
N ARG A 398 7.65 -14.80 1.09
CA ARG A 398 8.80 -15.20 1.93
C ARG A 398 10.03 -14.34 1.64
N LEU A 399 10.25 -13.96 0.38
CA LEU A 399 11.30 -13.04 -0.01
C LEU A 399 11.09 -11.66 0.66
N ALA A 400 9.88 -11.11 0.62
CA ALA A 400 9.56 -9.84 1.29
C ALA A 400 9.80 -9.91 2.80
N TYR A 401 9.39 -11.02 3.44
CA TYR A 401 9.60 -11.25 4.86
C TYR A 401 11.08 -11.22 5.25
N VAL A 402 11.93 -11.95 4.51
CA VAL A 402 13.37 -12.05 4.83
C VAL A 402 14.07 -10.70 4.63
N ILE A 403 13.73 -9.97 3.57
CA ILE A 403 14.28 -8.63 3.32
C ILE A 403 13.95 -7.70 4.50
N ALA A 404 12.72 -7.73 5.00
CA ALA A 404 12.30 -6.90 6.12
C ALA A 404 13.10 -7.20 7.40
N ILE A 405 13.31 -8.48 7.74
CA ILE A 405 14.11 -8.87 8.92
C ILE A 405 15.58 -8.45 8.76
N GLU A 406 16.17 -8.68 7.59
CA GLU A 406 17.57 -8.32 7.33
C GLU A 406 17.75 -6.79 7.49
N ASP A 407 16.83 -5.99 6.96
CA ASP A 407 16.87 -4.53 7.09
C ASP A 407 16.68 -4.05 8.55
N GLU A 408 15.80 -4.69 9.34
CA GLU A 408 15.65 -4.40 10.77
C GLU A 408 16.92 -4.74 11.56
N SER A 409 17.53 -5.91 11.31
CA SER A 409 18.74 -6.31 12.01
C SER A 409 19.94 -5.40 11.72
N GLU A 410 20.05 -4.88 10.50
CA GLU A 410 21.12 -3.93 10.16
C GLU A 410 20.91 -2.56 10.82
N ALA A 411 19.66 -2.15 11.06
CA ALA A 411 19.37 -0.90 11.75
C ALA A 411 19.71 -0.99 13.25
N ASP A 412 19.39 -2.11 13.89
CA ASP A 412 19.73 -2.37 15.30
C ASP A 412 21.26 -2.40 15.50
N ASP A 413 22.01 -3.08 14.62
CA ASP A 413 23.47 -3.11 14.65
C ASP A 413 24.09 -1.70 14.47
N GLU A 414 23.49 -0.86 13.61
CA GLU A 414 23.94 0.53 13.42
C GLU A 414 23.71 1.38 14.68
N ASP A 415 22.59 1.22 15.35
CA ASP A 415 22.26 2.00 16.56
C ASP A 415 23.08 1.54 17.77
N GLU A 416 23.31 0.24 17.95
CA GLU A 416 24.25 -0.28 18.96
C GLU A 416 25.66 0.29 18.75
N SER A 417 26.12 0.38 17.50
CA SER A 417 27.44 0.93 17.19
C SER A 417 27.56 2.44 17.49
N ARG A 418 26.46 3.19 17.37
CA ARG A 418 26.43 4.63 17.70
C ARG A 418 26.41 4.86 19.21
N GLU A 419 25.70 4.03 19.96
CA GLU A 419 25.67 4.13 21.43
C GLU A 419 27.06 3.90 22.04
N ASP A 420 27.85 2.99 21.47
CA ASP A 420 29.23 2.75 21.91
C ASP A 420 30.19 3.92 21.58
N ASP A 421 29.97 4.62 20.47
CA ASP A 421 30.76 5.80 20.07
C ASP A 421 30.41 7.05 20.90
N ASP A 422 29.14 7.20 21.29
CA ASP A 422 28.64 8.33 22.10
C ASP A 422 28.76 8.08 23.62
N ALA A 423 29.08 6.85 24.04
CA ALA A 423 29.37 6.56 25.43
C ALA A 423 30.55 7.45 25.87
N PRO A 424 30.36 8.35 26.87
CA PRO A 424 31.43 9.23 27.32
C PRO A 424 32.64 8.36 27.67
N PRO A 425 33.85 8.72 27.19
CA PRO A 425 35.04 7.89 27.37
C PRO A 425 35.09 7.53 28.85
N THR A 426 34.86 6.26 29.16
CA THR A 426 34.88 5.80 30.53
C THR A 426 36.27 6.16 31.02
N THR A 427 36.33 7.16 31.90
CA THR A 427 37.59 7.61 32.47
C THR A 427 38.12 6.41 33.23
N VAL A 428 38.97 5.62 32.56
CA VAL A 428 39.70 4.51 33.13
C VAL A 428 40.37 5.09 34.35
N GLY A 429 39.82 4.72 35.50
CA GLY A 429 40.25 5.21 36.80
C GLY A 429 41.75 5.02 36.93
N GLY A 430 42.38 6.02 37.52
CA GLY A 430 43.80 6.01 37.85
C GLY A 430 44.23 4.70 38.48
N GLU A 431 45.46 4.34 38.12
CA GLU A 431 46.29 3.32 38.76
C GLU A 431 45.97 3.26 40.26
N ILE A 432 45.37 2.16 40.70
CA ILE A 432 45.35 1.80 42.12
C ILE A 432 46.76 1.32 42.43
N PRO A 433 47.54 2.03 43.26
CA PRO A 433 48.89 1.59 43.58
C PRO A 433 48.86 0.29 44.39
N ASP A 434 49.53 -0.73 43.86
CA ASP A 434 49.86 -1.98 44.52
C ASP A 434 50.77 -1.74 45.73
N SER A 435 50.23 -1.41 46.91
CA SER A 435 51.01 -1.52 48.15
C SER A 435 50.16 -1.55 49.42
N VAL A 436 49.61 -2.71 49.80
CA VAL A 436 49.51 -3.07 51.23
C VAL A 436 49.65 -4.58 51.40
N GLY A 437 50.87 -5.01 51.75
CA GLY A 437 51.11 -6.34 52.29
C GLY A 437 50.58 -6.45 53.72
N TRP A 438 49.88 -7.53 54.03
CA TRP A 438 49.61 -7.96 55.39
C TRP A 438 50.28 -9.32 55.62
N ARG A 439 51.10 -9.36 56.68
CA ARG A 439 51.72 -10.54 57.27
C ARG A 439 50.72 -11.33 58.12
#